data_AF-U6D2V9-F1
#
_entry.id   AF-U6D2V9-F1
#
_cell.length_a   1.000
_cell.length_b   1.000
_cell.length_c   1.000
_cell.angle_alpha   90.00
_cell.angle_beta   90.00
_cell.angle_gamma   90.00
#
_symmetry.space_group_name_H-M   'P 1'
#
loop_
_entity.id
_entity.type
_entity.pdbx_description
1 polymer ?
#
loop_
_entity_poly.entity_id
_entity_poly.type
_entity_poly.pdbx_seq_one_letter_code
_entity_poly.pdbx_strand_id
1 'polypeptide(L)'
;EIIYWDTADDLAADIYSFSELPTPDTPVNPLDLLCALLLSSDSFLQQEIVHKMSLCQFALPLVLPDSENHYHTFLLWALRGVVRTWWAQPPRGVGSLREDSAVLSRAPAVAFVRMEVSSNSKSQLLNAVLGPGHRPRDCFWHRDLNVGTNPREIADGLVEVSWFLPSGREDLDVFPEPVAFLNLRGDIGSHWLQFKLLTEVSSAVFILTDNISKKEYKLLYSMKGSATKYYFILSPYRGKRNTNLRFLNRLIPVLRMDHSHVLVKVSSTDGAGFVRRVRAIVAHVVRAPCR
;
A
#
# COMPACT_ATOMS: atom_id res chain seq x y z
N GLU A 1 12.12 29.09 -51.07
CA GLU A 1 12.45 27.79 -51.69
C GLU A 1 11.18 27.00 -51.86
N ILE A 2 10.98 26.45 -53.05
CA ILE A 2 9.80 25.67 -53.42
C ILE A 2 10.10 24.23 -52.98
N ILE A 3 9.31 23.70 -52.06
CA ILE A 3 9.43 22.31 -51.60
C ILE A 3 8.78 21.42 -52.65
N TYR A 4 9.61 20.64 -53.36
CA TYR A 4 9.16 19.55 -54.20
C TYR A 4 8.67 18.41 -53.30
N TRP A 5 7.39 18.04 -53.42
CA TRP A 5 6.89 16.79 -52.89
C TRP A 5 7.27 15.69 -53.87
N ASP A 6 8.30 14.92 -53.52
CA ASP A 6 8.67 13.73 -54.26
C ASP A 6 7.50 12.73 -54.19
N THR A 7 7.16 12.19 -55.35
CA THR A 7 6.00 11.34 -55.55
C THR A 7 6.28 9.94 -55.06
N ALA A 8 5.51 9.54 -54.05
CA ALA A 8 5.05 8.17 -53.77
C ALA A 8 6.11 7.06 -53.86
N ASP A 9 6.70 6.75 -52.71
CA ASP A 9 6.87 5.36 -52.26
C ASP A 9 6.85 5.36 -50.72
N ASP A 10 6.20 4.35 -50.12
CA ASP A 10 5.86 4.19 -48.69
C ASP A 10 4.66 4.95 -48.11
N LEU A 11 3.68 5.30 -48.96
CA LEU A 11 2.30 5.58 -48.49
C LEU A 11 1.51 4.26 -48.23
N ALA A 12 2.06 3.38 -47.39
CA ALA A 12 1.41 2.13 -46.98
C ALA A 12 1.34 1.92 -45.45
N ALA A 13 1.50 2.98 -44.67
CA ALA A 13 0.88 3.04 -43.34
C ALA A 13 -0.46 3.77 -43.51
N ASP A 14 -1.47 3.00 -43.89
CA ASP A 14 -2.83 3.46 -44.10
C ASP A 14 -3.36 4.10 -42.81
N ILE A 15 -3.37 5.44 -42.76
CA ILE A 15 -3.80 6.24 -41.61
C ILE A 15 -5.28 5.97 -41.25
N TYR A 16 -6.02 5.33 -42.17
CA TYR A 16 -7.41 4.89 -42.00
C TYR A 16 -7.55 3.40 -41.70
N SER A 17 -6.46 2.64 -41.63
CA SER A 17 -6.49 1.25 -41.19
C SER A 17 -6.64 1.22 -39.67
N PHE A 18 -7.89 1.22 -39.22
CA PHE A 18 -8.30 0.67 -37.93
C PHE A 18 -8.07 -0.86 -37.95
N SER A 19 -6.82 -1.29 -38.14
CA SER A 19 -6.43 -2.64 -37.76
C SER A 19 -6.65 -2.70 -36.25
N GLU A 20 -7.62 -3.49 -35.81
CA GLU A 20 -7.80 -3.78 -34.39
C GLU A 20 -6.42 -4.19 -33.85
N LEU A 21 -5.83 -3.33 -33.00
CA LEU A 21 -4.57 -3.64 -32.36
C LEU A 21 -4.75 -5.02 -31.69
N PRO A 22 -3.81 -5.96 -31.89
CA PRO A 22 -3.94 -7.29 -31.32
C PRO A 22 -4.25 -7.15 -29.84
N THR A 23 -5.45 -7.61 -29.44
CA THR A 23 -5.84 -7.56 -28.04
C THR A 23 -4.92 -8.51 -27.30
N PRO A 24 -4.17 -8.06 -26.29
CA PRO A 24 -3.28 -8.95 -25.57
C PRO A 24 -4.12 -10.06 -24.94
N ASP A 25 -3.68 -11.32 -25.11
CA ASP A 25 -4.37 -12.51 -24.58
C ASP A 25 -4.60 -12.43 -23.06
N THR A 26 -3.80 -11.61 -22.37
CA THR A 26 -3.91 -11.33 -20.94
C THR A 26 -4.36 -9.90 -20.70
N PRO A 27 -5.46 -9.66 -19.97
CA PRO A 27 -5.89 -8.30 -19.66
C PRO A 27 -4.85 -7.56 -18.81
N VAL A 28 -4.69 -6.26 -19.04
CA VAL A 28 -3.75 -5.41 -18.29
C VAL A 28 -4.13 -5.37 -16.81
N ASN A 29 -3.13 -5.38 -15.92
CA ASN A 29 -3.39 -5.24 -14.50
C ASN A 29 -4.03 -3.86 -14.22
N PRO A 30 -5.16 -3.79 -13.47
CA PRO A 30 -5.83 -2.52 -13.21
C PRO A 30 -4.95 -1.45 -12.56
N LEU A 31 -3.95 -1.86 -11.78
CA LEU A 31 -3.01 -0.92 -11.16
C LEU A 31 -2.00 -0.36 -12.16
N ASP A 32 -1.59 -1.16 -13.15
CA ASP A 32 -0.73 -0.67 -14.23
C ASP A 32 -1.48 0.32 -15.10
N LEU A 33 -2.74 0.01 -15.44
CA LEU A 33 -3.60 0.94 -16.16
C LEU A 33 -3.77 2.26 -15.39
N LEU A 34 -4.01 2.19 -14.08
CA LEU A 34 -4.09 3.38 -13.23
C LEU A 34 -2.78 4.19 -13.25
N CYS A 35 -1.63 3.53 -13.09
CA CYS A 35 -0.34 4.20 -13.10
C CYS A 35 -0.06 4.85 -14.46
N ALA A 36 -0.31 4.14 -15.57
CA ALA A 36 -0.14 4.66 -16.92
C ALA A 36 -1.02 5.88 -17.19
N LEU A 37 -2.28 5.84 -16.75
CA LEU A 37 -3.19 6.98 -16.84
C LEU A 37 -2.65 8.18 -16.06
N LEU A 38 -2.22 7.98 -14.81
CA LEU A 38 -1.74 9.09 -13.98
C LEU A 38 -0.41 9.67 -14.50
N LEU A 39 0.51 8.83 -14.97
CA LEU A 39 1.79 9.27 -15.55
C LEU A 39 1.60 10.06 -16.85
N SER A 40 0.59 9.67 -17.66
CA SER A 40 0.26 10.35 -18.93
C SER A 40 -0.67 11.56 -18.76
N SER A 41 -1.18 11.81 -17.55
CA SER A 41 -2.18 12.86 -17.28
C SER A 41 -1.52 14.16 -16.83
N ASP A 42 -2.13 15.28 -17.21
CA ASP A 42 -1.83 16.56 -16.57
C ASP A 42 -2.33 16.59 -15.11
N SER A 43 -1.92 17.64 -14.38
CA SER A 43 -2.23 17.78 -12.96
C SER A 43 -3.73 17.92 -12.64
N PHE A 44 -4.55 18.39 -13.58
CA PHE A 44 -6.00 18.53 -13.38
C PHE A 44 -6.69 17.17 -13.54
N LEU A 45 -6.33 16.40 -14.58
CA LEU A 45 -6.87 15.06 -14.78
C LEU A 45 -6.41 14.11 -13.67
N GLN A 46 -5.16 14.20 -13.21
CA GLN A 46 -4.70 13.47 -12.04
C GLN A 46 -5.57 13.76 -10.80
N GLN A 47 -5.89 15.04 -10.55
CA GLN A 47 -6.74 15.45 -9.44
C GLN A 47 -8.15 14.86 -9.57
N GLU A 48 -8.75 14.88 -10.77
CA GLU A 48 -10.08 14.31 -11.00
C GLU A 48 -10.10 12.79 -10.80
N ILE A 49 -9.10 12.07 -11.33
CA ILE A 49 -8.96 10.62 -11.14
C ILE A 49 -8.89 10.29 -9.64
N VAL A 50 -7.99 10.94 -8.91
CA VAL A 50 -7.80 10.71 -7.47
C VAL A 50 -9.07 11.09 -6.68
N HIS A 51 -9.78 12.15 -7.08
CA HIS A 51 -11.04 12.54 -6.46
C HIS A 51 -12.13 11.48 -6.68
N LYS A 52 -12.31 10.96 -7.91
CA LYS A 52 -13.27 9.88 -8.18
C LYS A 52 -12.92 8.60 -7.45
N MET A 53 -11.65 8.23 -7.42
CA MET A 53 -11.18 7.08 -6.62
C MET A 53 -11.56 7.24 -5.14
N SER A 54 -11.42 8.45 -4.60
CA SER A 54 -11.77 8.77 -3.22
C SER A 54 -13.27 8.60 -2.94
N LEU A 55 -14.13 9.06 -3.86
CA LEU A 55 -15.59 8.89 -3.76
C LEU A 55 -15.99 7.41 -3.81
N CYS A 56 -15.27 6.60 -4.60
CA CYS A 56 -15.45 5.15 -4.67
C CYS A 56 -14.78 4.38 -3.52
N GLN A 57 -14.16 5.09 -2.56
CA GLN A 57 -13.46 4.48 -1.41
C GLN A 57 -12.30 3.56 -1.79
N PHE A 58 -11.66 3.78 -2.94
CA PHE A 58 -10.42 3.10 -3.30
C PHE A 58 -9.23 3.67 -2.54
N ALA A 59 -8.19 2.86 -2.42
CA ALA A 59 -6.90 3.32 -1.94
C ALA A 59 -6.32 4.29 -2.96
N LEU A 60 -5.82 5.43 -2.48
CA LEU A 60 -5.34 6.49 -3.36
C LEU A 60 -3.84 6.33 -3.61
N PRO A 61 -3.36 6.57 -4.84
CA PRO A 61 -1.94 6.58 -5.14
C PRO A 61 -1.29 7.79 -4.45
N LEU A 62 -0.27 7.53 -3.62
CA LEU A 62 0.50 8.55 -2.91
C LEU A 62 1.86 8.79 -3.58
N VAL A 63 2.55 7.72 -3.93
CA VAL A 63 3.84 7.76 -4.64
C VAL A 63 3.73 6.88 -5.89
N LEU A 64 3.81 7.51 -7.06
CA LEU A 64 3.88 6.81 -8.34
C LEU A 64 5.32 6.37 -8.64
N PRO A 65 5.52 5.11 -9.04
CA PRO A 65 6.79 4.69 -9.62
C PRO A 65 6.85 5.15 -11.08
N ASP A 66 8.02 5.61 -11.53
CA ASP A 66 8.35 5.76 -12.93
C ASP A 66 9.33 4.64 -13.30
N SER A 67 8.84 3.66 -14.05
CA SER A 67 9.63 2.50 -14.49
C SER A 67 10.68 2.85 -15.53
N GLU A 68 10.47 3.90 -16.32
CA GLU A 68 11.37 4.28 -17.41
C GLU A 68 12.53 5.13 -16.91
N ASN A 69 12.26 6.08 -16.02
CA ASN A 69 13.27 7.05 -15.57
C ASN A 69 13.79 6.80 -14.15
N HIS A 70 13.29 5.76 -13.47
CA HIS A 70 13.59 5.47 -12.06
C HIS A 70 13.27 6.62 -11.08
N TYR A 71 12.43 7.57 -11.49
CA TYR A 71 11.93 8.63 -10.63
C TYR A 71 10.71 8.16 -9.82
N HIS A 72 10.40 8.91 -8.76
CA HIS A 72 9.22 8.69 -7.94
C HIS A 72 8.47 10.01 -7.78
N THR A 73 7.19 10.01 -8.14
CA THR A 73 6.37 11.22 -8.12
C THR A 73 5.37 11.17 -6.98
N PHE A 74 5.44 12.15 -6.08
CA PHE A 74 4.45 12.33 -5.04
C PHE A 74 3.19 12.99 -5.61
N LEU A 75 2.04 12.35 -5.46
CA LEU A 75 0.75 12.85 -5.93
C LEU A 75 0.05 13.80 -4.93
N LEU A 76 0.82 14.52 -4.11
CA LEU A 76 0.25 15.43 -3.10
C LEU A 76 -0.61 16.53 -3.73
N TRP A 77 -0.23 17.01 -4.91
CA TRP A 77 -1.04 17.98 -5.65
C TRP A 77 -2.38 17.40 -6.10
N ALA A 78 -2.39 16.18 -6.65
CA ALA A 78 -3.62 15.50 -7.05
C ALA A 78 -4.52 15.20 -5.83
N LEU A 79 -3.91 14.92 -4.67
CA LEU A 79 -4.61 14.63 -3.41
C LEU A 79 -5.15 15.88 -2.70
N ARG A 80 -4.75 17.10 -3.06
CA ARG A 80 -5.05 18.33 -2.29
C ARG A 80 -6.55 18.61 -2.09
N GLY A 81 -7.37 18.20 -3.07
CA GLY A 81 -8.83 18.36 -3.04
C GLY A 81 -9.56 17.22 -2.33
N VAL A 82 -8.85 16.20 -1.85
CA VAL A 82 -9.44 15.10 -1.10
C VAL A 82 -9.59 15.54 0.35
N VAL A 83 -10.84 15.60 0.79
CA VAL A 83 -11.19 15.93 2.16
C VAL A 83 -11.84 14.72 2.82
N ARG A 84 -11.51 14.50 4.10
CA ARG A 84 -11.97 13.36 4.89
C ARG A 84 -12.80 13.85 6.06
N THR A 85 -13.98 13.26 6.22
CA THR A 85 -14.89 13.54 7.33
C THR A 85 -15.00 12.34 8.26
N TRP A 86 -14.95 12.56 9.57
CA TRP A 86 -15.14 11.50 10.57
C TRP A 86 -15.82 12.05 11.83
N TRP A 87 -16.36 11.15 12.63
CA TRP A 87 -16.95 11.51 13.92
C TRP A 87 -15.90 11.40 15.01
N ALA A 88 -15.62 12.52 15.68
CA ALA A 88 -14.76 12.55 16.85
C ALA A 88 -15.61 12.43 18.11
N GLN A 89 -15.26 11.49 18.99
CA GLN A 89 -15.89 11.34 20.30
C GLN A 89 -14.97 11.92 21.39
N PRO A 90 -15.28 13.11 21.95
CA PRO A 90 -14.50 13.63 23.06
C PRO A 90 -14.71 12.76 24.32
N PRO A 91 -13.73 12.71 25.24
CA PRO A 91 -13.84 11.93 26.49
C PRO A 91 -15.07 12.31 27.34
N ARG A 92 -15.61 13.52 27.16
CA ARG A 92 -16.85 14.02 27.75
C ARG A 92 -17.51 14.98 26.75
N GLY A 93 -18.69 14.66 26.25
CA GLY A 93 -19.47 15.56 25.39
C GLY A 93 -20.25 14.86 24.28
N VAL A 94 -20.97 15.66 23.48
CA VAL A 94 -21.63 15.19 22.26
C VAL A 94 -20.58 15.08 21.15
N GLY A 95 -20.56 13.94 20.45
CA GLY A 95 -19.65 13.74 19.32
C GLY A 95 -19.81 14.83 18.26
N SER A 96 -18.69 15.22 17.65
CA SER A 96 -18.66 16.26 16.60
C SER A 96 -18.17 15.68 15.29
N LEU A 97 -18.80 16.05 14.18
CA LEU A 97 -18.26 15.77 12.85
C LEU A 97 -17.04 16.66 12.64
N ARG A 98 -15.92 16.05 12.27
CA ARG A 98 -14.68 16.73 11.88
C ARG A 98 -14.39 16.50 10.41
N GLU A 99 -13.68 17.45 9.83
CA GLU A 99 -13.28 17.44 8.43
C GLU A 99 -11.82 17.90 8.35
N ASP A 100 -11.00 17.19 7.57
CA ASP A 100 -9.58 17.52 7.39
C ASP A 100 -9.07 17.08 6.01
N SER A 101 -8.04 17.77 5.53
CA SER A 101 -7.40 17.48 4.24
C SER A 101 -6.64 16.17 4.30
N ALA A 102 -6.81 15.29 3.31
CA ALA A 102 -6.04 14.06 3.21
C ALA A 102 -4.51 14.29 3.13
N VAL A 103 -4.08 15.48 2.70
CA VAL A 103 -2.66 15.84 2.54
C VAL A 103 -2.10 16.52 3.80
N LEU A 104 -2.87 17.40 4.43
CA LEU A 104 -2.40 18.19 5.58
C LEU A 104 -2.69 17.52 6.93
N SER A 105 -3.49 16.46 6.95
CA SER A 105 -3.92 15.81 8.18
C SER A 105 -2.75 15.17 8.93
N ARG A 106 -2.68 15.46 10.24
CA ARG A 106 -1.71 14.86 11.16
C ARG A 106 -2.28 13.56 11.74
N ALA A 107 -2.43 12.55 10.90
CA ALA A 107 -2.83 11.21 11.33
C ALA A 107 -1.62 10.29 11.45
N PRO A 108 -1.54 9.41 12.47
CA PRO A 108 -0.51 8.38 12.53
C PRO A 108 -0.64 7.45 11.32
N ALA A 109 0.50 7.13 10.71
CA ALA A 109 0.56 6.21 9.57
C ALA A 109 1.11 4.84 9.98
N VAL A 110 0.57 3.79 9.37
CA VAL A 110 1.04 2.41 9.49
C VAL A 110 1.25 1.83 8.10
N ALA A 111 2.45 1.36 7.80
CA ALA A 111 2.77 0.79 6.51
C ALA A 111 2.70 -0.74 6.50
N PHE A 112 2.25 -1.29 5.40
CA PHE A 112 2.27 -2.72 5.09
C PHE A 112 3.11 -2.95 3.84
N VAL A 113 4.15 -3.76 4.00
CA VAL A 113 5.10 -4.12 2.96
C VAL A 113 5.27 -5.64 2.88
N ARG A 114 5.86 -6.15 1.79
CA ARG A 114 6.17 -7.58 1.65
C ARG A 114 7.65 -7.80 1.35
N MET A 115 8.13 -8.96 1.77
CA MET A 115 9.43 -9.51 1.37
C MET A 115 9.23 -10.83 0.65
N GLU A 116 9.87 -10.94 -0.51
CA GLU A 116 9.77 -12.06 -1.44
C GLU A 116 8.29 -12.39 -1.79
N VAL A 117 8.04 -13.66 -2.09
CA VAL A 117 6.69 -14.20 -2.23
C VAL A 117 6.14 -14.50 -0.83
N SER A 118 4.94 -13.99 -0.57
CA SER A 118 4.15 -14.32 0.62
C SER A 118 2.91 -15.11 0.20
N SER A 119 2.68 -16.23 0.85
CA SER A 119 1.47 -17.04 0.68
C SER A 119 0.22 -16.29 1.13
N ASN A 120 0.34 -15.44 2.16
CA ASN A 120 -0.73 -14.54 2.58
C ASN A 120 -0.81 -13.28 1.70
N SER A 121 -2.02 -12.90 1.31
CA SER A 121 -2.28 -11.66 0.57
C SER A 121 -2.18 -10.43 1.48
N LYS A 122 -1.20 -9.57 1.22
CA LYS A 122 -0.96 -8.31 1.96
C LYS A 122 -2.14 -7.35 1.87
N SER A 123 -2.56 -7.02 0.65
CA SER A 123 -3.68 -6.10 0.42
C SER A 123 -4.99 -6.65 1.01
N GLN A 124 -5.21 -7.97 0.97
CA GLN A 124 -6.38 -8.60 1.59
C GLN A 124 -6.35 -8.49 3.12
N LEU A 125 -5.20 -8.75 3.75
CA LEU A 125 -5.03 -8.54 5.18
C LEU A 125 -5.28 -7.07 5.54
N LEU A 126 -4.77 -6.14 4.74
CA LEU A 126 -4.93 -4.70 4.95
C LEU A 126 -6.41 -4.28 4.84
N ASN A 127 -7.13 -4.77 3.82
CA ASN A 127 -8.58 -4.59 3.67
C ASN A 127 -9.33 -5.15 4.89
N ALA A 128 -8.95 -6.34 5.37
CA ALA A 128 -9.56 -6.94 6.54
C ALA A 128 -9.27 -6.16 7.83
N VAL A 129 -8.10 -5.53 7.96
CA VAL A 129 -7.77 -4.65 9.09
C VAL A 129 -8.58 -3.35 9.04
N LEU A 130 -8.81 -2.79 7.85
CA LEU A 130 -9.58 -1.55 7.64
C LEU A 130 -11.09 -1.72 7.71
N GLY A 131 -11.64 -2.80 7.16
CA GLY A 131 -13.08 -2.97 7.00
C GLY A 131 -13.80 -3.26 8.31
N PRO A 132 -14.93 -2.62 8.64
CA PRO A 132 -15.70 -2.96 9.84
C PRO A 132 -16.00 -4.46 9.84
N GLY A 133 -15.91 -5.12 11.01
CA GLY A 133 -15.81 -6.59 11.14
C GLY A 133 -16.89 -7.44 10.46
N HIS A 134 -17.95 -6.84 9.90
CA HIS A 134 -19.06 -7.52 9.23
C HIS A 134 -19.04 -7.43 7.69
N ARG A 135 -18.28 -6.50 7.07
CA ARG A 135 -18.11 -6.45 5.60
C ARG A 135 -16.69 -5.97 5.22
N PRO A 136 -15.87 -6.82 4.59
CA PRO A 136 -14.61 -6.37 4.01
C PRO A 136 -14.90 -5.27 3.00
N ARG A 137 -14.13 -4.17 3.06
CA ARG A 137 -14.08 -3.19 1.98
C ARG A 137 -12.82 -3.47 1.18
N ASP A 138 -12.97 -3.80 -0.09
CA ASP A 138 -11.83 -4.04 -0.98
C ASP A 138 -11.28 -2.72 -1.53
N CYS A 139 -10.77 -1.91 -0.60
CA CYS A 139 -10.17 -0.61 -0.87
C CYS A 139 -8.83 -0.76 -1.59
N PHE A 140 -7.99 -1.70 -1.15
CA PHE A 140 -6.77 -2.08 -1.83
C PHE A 140 -7.02 -3.26 -2.75
N TRP A 141 -6.71 -3.10 -4.05
CA TRP A 141 -6.79 -4.20 -5.01
C TRP A 141 -5.93 -5.39 -4.55
N HIS A 142 -6.45 -6.61 -4.54
CA HIS A 142 -5.71 -7.79 -4.07
C HIS A 142 -5.82 -8.97 -5.04
N ARG A 143 -4.97 -9.98 -4.83
CA ARG A 143 -4.77 -11.10 -5.75
C ARG A 143 -6.01 -11.98 -5.97
N ASP A 144 -6.98 -11.94 -5.06
CA ASP A 144 -8.19 -12.78 -5.15
C ASP A 144 -9.35 -12.07 -5.85
N LEU A 145 -9.16 -10.81 -6.27
CA LEU A 145 -10.07 -10.11 -7.17
C LEU A 145 -9.78 -10.52 -8.62
N ASN A 146 -10.75 -10.34 -9.50
CA ASN A 146 -10.60 -10.56 -10.95
C ASN A 146 -9.35 -9.82 -11.46
N VAL A 147 -8.51 -10.45 -12.28
CA VAL A 147 -7.29 -9.81 -12.84
C VAL A 147 -6.24 -9.45 -11.74
N GLY A 148 -6.47 -9.80 -10.47
CA GLY A 148 -5.60 -9.45 -9.35
C GLY A 148 -4.26 -10.20 -9.34
N THR A 149 -4.19 -11.37 -9.98
CA THR A 149 -2.98 -12.17 -10.16
C THR A 149 -2.17 -11.79 -11.40
N ASN A 150 -2.71 -10.93 -12.27
CA ASN A 150 -2.03 -10.58 -13.51
C ASN A 150 -0.69 -9.90 -13.20
N PRO A 151 0.35 -10.18 -14.00
CA PRO A 151 1.66 -9.56 -13.81
C PRO A 151 1.52 -8.04 -13.82
N ARG A 152 2.37 -7.37 -13.03
CA ARG A 152 2.48 -5.92 -13.03
C ARG A 152 3.77 -5.53 -13.74
N GLU A 153 3.68 -4.54 -14.61
CA GLU A 153 4.81 -3.97 -15.33
C GLU A 153 5.16 -2.57 -14.81
N ILE A 154 4.17 -1.80 -14.32
CA ILE A 154 4.35 -0.40 -13.92
C ILE A 154 4.16 -0.24 -12.41
N ALA A 155 3.11 -0.82 -11.84
CA ALA A 155 2.65 -0.51 -10.50
C ALA A 155 3.48 -1.15 -9.37
N ASP A 156 4.51 -1.93 -9.66
CA ASP A 156 5.48 -2.33 -8.64
C ASP A 156 6.29 -1.10 -8.19
N GLY A 157 6.33 -0.84 -6.88
CA GLY A 157 6.85 0.41 -6.30
C GLY A 157 5.80 1.47 -6.00
N LEU A 158 4.55 1.29 -6.43
CA LEU A 158 3.43 2.15 -6.06
C LEU A 158 3.21 2.12 -4.54
N VAL A 159 3.11 3.30 -3.93
CA VAL A 159 2.63 3.45 -2.56
C VAL A 159 1.20 3.96 -2.61
N GLU A 160 0.26 3.16 -2.11
CA GLU A 160 -1.13 3.56 -1.94
C GLU A 160 -1.42 3.93 -0.48
N VAL A 161 -2.42 4.79 -0.27
CA VAL A 161 -2.90 5.21 1.05
C VAL A 161 -4.41 5.03 1.17
N SER A 162 -4.86 4.54 2.32
CA SER A 162 -6.25 4.59 2.74
C SER A 162 -6.33 4.93 4.23
N TRP A 163 -7.51 5.29 4.72
CA TRP A 163 -7.71 5.73 6.10
C TRP A 163 -8.76 4.87 6.78
N PHE A 164 -8.50 4.55 8.04
CA PHE A 164 -9.59 4.26 8.96
C PHE A 164 -10.11 5.60 9.49
N LEU A 165 -11.42 5.83 9.34
CA LEU A 165 -12.11 7.02 9.82
C LEU A 165 -13.18 6.56 10.83
N PRO A 166 -13.11 7.00 12.11
CA PRO A 166 -14.09 6.59 13.10
C PRO A 166 -15.49 7.12 12.77
N SER A 167 -16.48 6.27 13.03
CA SER A 167 -17.89 6.54 12.81
C SER A 167 -18.59 7.17 14.01
N GLY A 168 -17.89 7.28 15.14
CA GLY A 168 -18.40 7.78 16.41
C GLY A 168 -19.16 6.72 17.21
N ARG A 169 -19.09 5.44 16.81
CA ARG A 169 -19.78 4.32 17.44
C ARG A 169 -18.74 3.45 18.14
N GLU A 170 -18.65 3.57 19.46
CA GLU A 170 -17.61 2.91 20.27
C GLU A 170 -17.60 1.38 20.14
N ASP A 171 -18.75 0.77 19.85
CA ASP A 171 -18.91 -0.67 19.64
C ASP A 171 -18.35 -1.15 18.29
N LEU A 172 -18.23 -0.26 17.30
CA LEU A 172 -17.78 -0.58 15.94
C LEU A 172 -16.39 0.00 15.62
N ASP A 173 -16.03 1.12 16.24
CA ASP A 173 -14.81 1.85 15.94
C ASP A 173 -13.59 1.18 16.57
N VAL A 174 -12.71 0.67 15.72
CA VAL A 174 -11.46 0.01 16.14
C VAL A 174 -10.44 1.02 16.67
N PHE A 175 -10.41 2.22 16.09
CA PHE A 175 -9.49 3.30 16.45
C PHE A 175 -10.29 4.56 16.80
N PRO A 176 -9.96 5.26 17.90
CA PRO A 176 -10.70 6.44 18.34
C PRO A 176 -10.42 7.69 17.50
N GLU A 177 -9.29 7.72 16.78
CA GLU A 177 -8.86 8.80 15.89
C GLU A 177 -8.51 8.23 14.51
N PRO A 178 -8.48 9.06 13.45
CA PRO A 178 -8.08 8.62 12.12
C PRO A 178 -6.68 7.99 12.10
N VAL A 179 -6.54 6.91 11.32
CA VAL A 179 -5.25 6.23 11.11
C VAL A 179 -5.04 6.03 9.61
N ALA A 180 -3.88 6.45 9.10
CA ALA A 180 -3.49 6.23 7.72
C ALA A 180 -2.84 4.85 7.57
N PHE A 181 -3.21 4.13 6.52
CA PHE A 181 -2.68 2.82 6.17
C PHE A 181 -2.02 2.90 4.80
N LEU A 182 -0.72 2.60 4.76
CA LEU A 182 0.11 2.68 3.57
C LEU A 182 0.40 1.28 3.03
N ASN A 183 0.33 1.12 1.70
CA ASN A 183 0.50 -0.16 1.03
C ASN A 183 1.56 -0.04 -0.07
N LEU A 184 2.75 -0.62 0.14
CA LEU A 184 3.77 -0.71 -0.92
C LEU A 184 3.48 -1.88 -1.87
N ARG A 185 3.30 -1.63 -3.15
CA ARG A 185 3.26 -2.65 -4.20
C ARG A 185 4.69 -3.10 -4.56
N GLY A 186 4.83 -4.35 -4.97
CA GLY A 186 6.14 -4.95 -5.22
C GLY A 186 6.85 -5.45 -3.96
N ASP A 187 8.12 -5.79 -4.09
CA ASP A 187 9.00 -6.28 -3.01
C ASP A 187 9.88 -5.15 -2.45
N ILE A 188 10.14 -5.13 -1.14
CA ILE A 188 11.00 -4.10 -0.52
C ILE A 188 12.45 -4.17 -0.99
N GLY A 189 12.93 -5.34 -1.42
CA GLY A 189 14.27 -5.54 -1.94
C GLY A 189 14.47 -4.91 -3.32
N SER A 190 13.39 -4.70 -4.08
CA SER A 190 13.42 -3.97 -5.36
C SER A 190 13.06 -2.49 -5.18
N HIS A 191 12.28 -2.14 -4.15
CA HIS A 191 11.73 -0.79 -3.94
C HIS A 191 12.23 -0.19 -2.63
N TRP A 192 13.56 -0.13 -2.50
CA TRP A 192 14.24 0.27 -1.28
C TRP A 192 13.93 1.72 -0.87
N LEU A 193 13.87 2.66 -1.82
CA LEU A 193 13.61 4.08 -1.52
C LEU A 193 12.22 4.27 -0.92
N GLN A 194 11.21 3.62 -1.50
CA GLN A 194 9.84 3.64 -0.99
C GLN A 194 9.76 2.96 0.38
N PHE A 195 10.46 1.83 0.58
CA PHE A 195 10.51 1.18 1.89
C PHE A 195 11.15 2.08 2.97
N LYS A 196 12.23 2.79 2.62
CA LYS A 196 12.89 3.73 3.52
C LYS A 196 11.96 4.89 3.88
N LEU A 197 11.32 5.50 2.87
CA LEU A 197 10.29 6.53 3.08
C LEU A 197 9.19 6.04 4.02
N LEU A 198 8.62 4.87 3.75
CA LEU A 198 7.55 4.30 4.57
C LEU A 198 8.00 4.05 6.00
N THR A 199 9.25 3.67 6.21
CA THR A 199 9.80 3.57 7.56
C THR A 199 9.82 4.94 8.25
N GLU A 200 10.33 5.97 7.59
CA GLU A 200 10.50 7.30 8.19
C GLU A 200 9.17 7.96 8.56
N VAL A 201 8.12 7.75 7.77
CA VAL A 201 6.81 8.39 7.97
C VAL A 201 5.83 7.58 8.83
N SER A 202 6.11 6.29 9.07
CA SER A 202 5.16 5.40 9.77
C SER A 202 5.51 5.21 11.24
N SER A 203 4.48 5.13 12.07
CA SER A 203 4.61 4.71 13.48
C SER A 203 4.98 3.22 13.60
N ALA A 204 4.52 2.39 12.66
CA ALA A 204 4.92 1.01 12.53
C ALA A 204 4.93 0.53 11.07
N VAL A 205 5.77 -0.47 10.79
CA VAL A 205 5.83 -1.18 9.51
C VAL A 205 5.55 -2.67 9.74
N PHE A 206 4.50 -3.17 9.10
CA PHE A 206 4.16 -4.60 9.04
C PHE A 206 4.76 -5.23 7.79
N ILE A 207 5.62 -6.22 8.00
CA ILE A 207 6.37 -6.91 6.95
C ILE A 207 5.80 -8.33 6.81
N LEU A 208 5.14 -8.60 5.69
CA LEU A 208 4.66 -9.93 5.35
C LEU A 208 5.73 -10.72 4.62
N THR A 209 6.00 -11.93 5.08
CA THR A 209 6.99 -12.81 4.44
C THR A 209 6.79 -14.27 4.80
N ASP A 210 7.19 -15.16 3.91
CA ASP A 210 7.25 -16.60 4.22
C ASP A 210 8.67 -17.01 4.66
N ASN A 211 9.69 -16.23 4.28
CA ASN A 211 11.08 -16.53 4.52
C ASN A 211 11.97 -15.28 4.53
N ILE A 212 12.99 -15.29 5.40
CA ILE A 212 13.99 -14.22 5.45
C ILE A 212 15.29 -14.79 4.87
N SER A 213 15.75 -14.27 3.73
CA SER A 213 17.05 -14.63 3.16
C SER A 213 18.16 -13.72 3.70
N LYS A 214 19.41 -14.03 3.34
CA LYS A 214 20.56 -13.18 3.66
C LYS A 214 20.45 -11.79 3.04
N LYS A 215 19.79 -11.66 1.88
CA LYS A 215 19.59 -10.37 1.19
C LYS A 215 18.66 -9.47 2.00
N GLU A 216 17.48 -9.97 2.38
CA GLU A 216 16.52 -9.20 3.17
C GLU A 216 17.05 -8.92 4.57
N TYR A 217 17.79 -9.85 5.18
CA TYR A 217 18.47 -9.59 6.45
C TYR A 217 19.41 -8.37 6.35
N LYS A 218 20.24 -8.27 5.29
CA LYS A 218 21.14 -7.12 5.10
C LYS A 218 20.37 -5.82 4.89
N LEU A 219 19.29 -5.86 4.12
CA LEU A 219 18.40 -4.73 3.88
C LEU A 219 17.73 -4.25 5.17
N LEU A 220 17.25 -5.16 6.02
CA LEU A 220 16.66 -4.79 7.31
C LEU A 220 17.73 -4.33 8.30
N TYR A 221 18.94 -4.86 8.21
CA TYR A 221 20.05 -4.42 9.05
C TYR A 221 20.43 -2.96 8.81
N SER A 222 20.30 -2.44 7.58
CA SER A 222 20.56 -1.02 7.31
C SER A 222 19.53 -0.08 7.93
N MET A 223 18.40 -0.60 8.45
CA MET A 223 17.42 0.17 9.22
C MET A 223 17.77 0.30 10.71
N LYS A 224 18.96 -0.15 11.11
CA LYS A 224 19.47 -0.02 12.47
C LYS A 224 19.37 1.42 12.97
N GLY A 225 18.79 1.59 14.15
CA GLY A 225 18.64 2.90 14.79
C GLY A 225 17.37 3.66 14.40
N SER A 226 16.56 3.14 13.48
CA SER A 226 15.22 3.65 13.21
C SER A 226 14.37 3.65 14.50
N ALA A 227 13.58 4.70 14.68
CA ALA A 227 12.61 4.79 15.77
C ALA A 227 11.31 4.01 15.48
N THR A 228 11.13 3.60 14.22
CA THR A 228 9.93 2.91 13.73
C THR A 228 9.84 1.50 14.29
N LYS A 229 8.64 1.09 14.68
CA LYS A 229 8.38 -0.27 15.16
C LYS A 229 8.17 -1.22 13.99
N TYR A 230 8.86 -2.35 13.99
CA TYR A 230 8.74 -3.37 12.94
C TYR A 230 7.96 -4.57 13.46
N TYR A 231 6.95 -5.01 12.70
CA TYR A 231 6.18 -6.21 12.98
C TYR A 231 6.31 -7.20 11.82
N PHE A 232 6.66 -8.44 12.11
CA PHE A 232 6.77 -9.49 11.10
C PHE A 232 5.53 -10.36 11.11
N ILE A 233 4.93 -10.56 9.95
CA ILE A 233 3.84 -11.52 9.76
C ILE A 233 4.39 -12.67 8.93
N LEU A 234 4.67 -13.78 9.61
CA LEU A 234 5.30 -14.95 9.04
C LEU A 234 4.26 -15.99 8.63
N SER A 235 4.38 -16.46 7.39
CA SER A 235 3.71 -17.66 6.90
C SER A 235 4.78 -18.71 6.57
N PRO A 236 5.41 -19.33 7.58
CA PRO A 236 6.53 -20.21 7.33
C PRO A 236 6.09 -21.45 6.55
N TYR A 237 6.69 -21.65 5.38
CA TYR A 237 6.58 -22.91 4.65
C TYR A 237 7.29 -24.05 5.41
N ARG A 238 6.83 -25.29 5.24
CA ARG A 238 7.44 -26.47 5.91
C ARG A 238 8.96 -26.47 5.66
N GLY A 239 9.75 -26.54 6.74
CA GLY A 239 11.22 -26.63 6.69
C GLY A 239 12.00 -25.33 6.84
N LYS A 240 11.42 -24.15 6.63
CA LYS A 240 12.15 -22.86 6.73
C LYS A 240 12.06 -22.18 8.11
N ARG A 241 11.28 -22.74 9.05
CA ARG A 241 11.04 -22.18 10.39
C ARG A 241 12.34 -21.90 11.16
N ASN A 242 13.27 -22.85 11.20
CA ASN A 242 14.52 -22.70 11.96
C ASN A 242 15.42 -21.60 11.38
N THR A 243 15.49 -21.49 10.05
CA THR A 243 16.25 -20.45 9.37
C THR A 243 15.66 -19.07 9.64
N ASN A 244 14.33 -18.92 9.52
CA ASN A 244 13.63 -17.68 9.85
C ASN A 244 13.87 -17.26 11.30
N LEU A 245 13.75 -18.19 12.26
CA LEU A 245 14.02 -17.91 13.67
C LEU A 245 15.46 -17.43 13.91
N ARG A 246 16.46 -18.01 13.23
CA ARG A 246 17.86 -17.56 13.33
C ARG A 246 18.03 -16.12 12.84
N PHE A 247 17.42 -15.75 11.72
CA PHE A 247 17.50 -14.37 11.22
C PHE A 247 16.73 -13.40 12.10
N LEU A 248 15.54 -13.76 12.57
CA LEU A 248 14.74 -12.94 13.47
C LEU A 248 15.49 -12.67 14.78
N ASN A 249 16.09 -13.69 15.39
CA ASN A 249 16.87 -13.53 16.62
C ASN A 249 18.05 -12.55 16.44
N ARG A 250 18.61 -12.46 15.23
CA ARG A 250 19.65 -11.47 14.91
C ARG A 250 19.09 -10.08 14.65
N LEU A 251 17.86 -9.98 14.11
CA LEU A 251 17.19 -8.71 13.82
C LEU A 251 16.55 -8.07 15.07
N ILE A 252 16.14 -8.87 16.05
CA ILE A 252 15.56 -8.41 17.33
C ILE A 252 16.35 -7.24 17.95
N PRO A 253 17.67 -7.36 18.22
CA PRO A 253 18.43 -6.27 18.80
C PRO A 253 18.67 -5.09 17.84
N VAL A 254 18.63 -5.34 16.52
CA VAL A 254 18.91 -4.33 15.48
C VAL A 254 17.71 -3.41 15.27
N LEU A 255 16.52 -3.99 15.23
CA LEU A 255 15.24 -3.33 15.00
C LEU A 255 14.48 -2.98 16.29
N ARG A 256 15.10 -3.19 17.46
CA ARG A 256 14.52 -2.97 18.79
C ARG A 256 13.17 -3.66 18.99
N MET A 257 13.09 -4.90 18.53
CA MET A 257 11.89 -5.72 18.63
C MET A 257 11.97 -6.67 19.82
N ASP A 258 10.86 -7.34 20.11
CA ASP A 258 10.76 -8.51 20.97
C ASP A 258 9.87 -9.58 20.30
N HIS A 259 9.59 -10.69 20.99
CA HIS A 259 8.76 -11.76 20.46
C HIS A 259 7.30 -11.36 20.16
N SER A 260 6.76 -10.31 20.80
CA SER A 260 5.41 -9.80 20.51
C SER A 260 5.30 -9.13 19.14
N HIS A 261 6.44 -8.75 18.55
CA HIS A 261 6.51 -8.16 17.22
C HIS A 261 6.50 -9.20 16.10
N VAL A 262 6.50 -10.49 16.43
CA VAL A 262 6.48 -11.59 15.47
C VAL A 262 5.13 -12.31 15.54
N LEU A 263 4.37 -12.20 14.45
CA LEU A 263 3.07 -12.82 14.27
C LEU A 263 3.20 -13.98 13.28
N VAL A 264 2.50 -15.08 13.54
CA VAL A 264 2.48 -16.24 12.64
C VAL A 264 1.07 -16.40 12.09
N LYS A 265 0.95 -16.46 10.75
CA LYS A 265 -0.31 -16.69 10.04
C LYS A 265 -0.13 -17.88 9.10
N VAL A 266 -0.67 -19.02 9.50
CA VAL A 266 -0.73 -20.26 8.70
C VAL A 266 -2.17 -20.56 8.30
N SER A 267 -2.40 -21.55 7.43
CA SER A 267 -3.74 -21.92 6.97
C SER A 267 -4.72 -22.29 8.09
N SER A 268 -4.23 -22.86 9.21
CA SER A 268 -5.04 -23.19 10.39
C SER A 268 -5.28 -22.01 11.34
N THR A 269 -4.75 -20.82 11.04
CA THR A 269 -4.93 -19.64 11.90
C THR A 269 -6.32 -19.06 11.70
N ASP A 270 -7.07 -18.85 12.81
CA ASP A 270 -8.33 -18.11 12.78
C ASP A 270 -8.11 -16.71 12.18
N GLY A 271 -8.70 -16.49 11.00
CA GLY A 271 -8.56 -15.24 10.26
C GLY A 271 -9.10 -14.04 11.03
N ALA A 272 -10.26 -14.18 11.67
CA ALA A 272 -10.90 -13.08 12.40
C ALA A 272 -10.14 -12.74 13.68
N GLY A 273 -9.71 -13.75 14.44
CA GLY A 273 -8.83 -13.58 15.60
C GLY A 273 -7.49 -12.96 15.25
N PHE A 274 -6.90 -13.34 14.11
CA PHE A 274 -5.66 -12.75 13.63
C PHE A 274 -5.82 -11.26 13.29
N VAL A 275 -6.88 -10.89 12.55
CA VAL A 275 -7.18 -9.49 12.22
C VAL A 275 -7.41 -8.66 13.48
N ARG A 276 -8.16 -9.19 14.47
CA ARG A 276 -8.35 -8.52 15.78
C ARG A 276 -7.02 -8.28 16.50
N ARG A 277 -6.09 -9.25 16.44
CA ARG A 277 -4.75 -9.09 17.03
C ARG A 277 -3.95 -7.99 16.32
N VAL A 278 -3.95 -7.95 14.99
CA VAL A 278 -3.26 -6.90 14.22
C VAL A 278 -3.84 -5.52 14.55
N ARG A 279 -5.17 -5.39 14.63
CA ARG A 279 -5.86 -4.17 15.04
C ARG A 279 -5.46 -3.71 16.45
N ALA A 280 -5.41 -4.62 17.41
CA ALA A 280 -5.01 -4.29 18.77
C ALA A 280 -3.57 -3.76 18.83
N ILE A 281 -2.66 -4.34 18.04
CA ILE A 281 -1.27 -3.86 17.91
C ILE A 281 -1.25 -2.46 17.30
N VAL A 282 -1.95 -2.26 16.18
CA VAL A 282 -2.04 -0.93 15.54
C VAL A 282 -2.57 0.10 16.55
N ALA A 283 -3.67 -0.20 17.24
CA ALA A 283 -4.27 0.68 18.24
C ALA A 283 -3.28 1.03 19.37
N HIS A 284 -2.45 0.07 19.79
CA HIS A 284 -1.41 0.32 20.79
C HIS A 284 -0.29 1.23 20.26
N VAL A 285 0.14 1.02 19.01
CA VAL A 285 1.21 1.82 18.40
C VAL A 285 0.77 3.27 18.17
N VAL A 286 -0.43 3.47 17.63
CA VAL A 286 -0.93 4.81 17.25
C VAL A 286 -1.39 5.66 18.44
N ARG A 287 -1.59 5.07 19.63
CA ARG A 287 -1.85 5.80 20.88
C ARG A 287 -0.61 6.48 21.45
N ALA A 288 0.59 6.04 21.08
CA ALA A 288 1.80 6.74 21.44
C ALA A 288 1.86 8.04 20.60
N PRO A 289 1.99 9.23 21.23
CA PRO A 289 1.96 10.48 20.48
C PRO A 289 3.02 10.46 19.37
N CYS A 290 2.60 10.76 18.14
CA CYS A 290 3.54 11.11 17.07
C CYS A 290 4.37 12.30 17.57
N ARG A 291 5.69 12.15 17.58
CA ARG A 291 6.62 13.25 17.88
C ARG A 291 6.72 14.20 16.70
#